data_AF-A0A8T4N180-F1
#
_entry.id   AF-A0A8T4N180-F1
#
_cell.length_a   1.000
_cell.length_b   1.000
_cell.length_c   1.000
_cell.angle_alpha   90.00
_cell.angle_beta   90.00
_cell.angle_gamma   90.00
#
_symmetry.space_group_name_H-M   'P 1'
#
loop_
_entity.id
_entity.type
_entity.pdbx_description
1 polymer ?
#
loop_
_entity_poly.entity_id
_entity_poly.type
_entity_poly.pdbx_seq_one_letter_code
_entity_poly.pdbx_strand_id
1 'polypeptide(L)'
;MNDKRGLSGVVTIILIVLISLAAIAIVWAAISGLLSSGINSISLGSLSVDMVIKSASINSTYIAEVRVTRNVGGIAEANVTAIKFIVEDSKNSDIFTVDIPGGFPELATRTFYLDLTKSLILDLNDIQMISIAPIYVTATRNGGTIIETGPQSGGYDVGGNNTDYEPPPPFEGCTENSECGTDEWILGSDICNEDSTQILRYKKEYQCVAGGFCQEKTTHYSIQTCSSEETCYAGTCTTNTIACSPENATEVCGENKFVGFPQCYSTPPPEQIVQGYQEFSCVNGKCKETITSNIIEICKGEDICSSSAGFPECFTPLECTKNSDCILGKICVQGSCVNEEVEISGTINSIWPFTLGEYFDSLNLPKIKGSVNYVGHSIIFPGSTETRCLSIREFVYPNLTADNSYIRLNIPDTQIPHTDAQK
;
A
#
# COMPACT_ATOMS: atom_id res chain seq x y z
N MET A 1 53.27 12.20 76.29
CA MET A 1 53.82 12.34 74.93
C MET A 1 52.63 12.29 73.97
N ASN A 2 52.44 13.35 73.21
CA ASN A 2 51.18 13.65 72.52
C ASN A 2 51.01 12.86 71.21
N ASP A 3 49.99 12.01 71.15
CA ASP A 3 49.54 11.33 69.94
C ASP A 3 48.72 12.27 69.05
N LYS A 4 49.41 12.95 68.12
CA LYS A 4 48.82 13.75 67.04
C LYS A 4 49.05 13.11 65.66
N ARG A 5 48.86 11.80 65.52
CA ARG A 5 49.14 11.07 64.26
C ARG A 5 47.91 10.68 63.43
N GLY A 6 46.69 11.00 63.85
CA GLY A 6 45.45 10.62 63.12
C GLY A 6 44.95 11.61 62.05
N LEU A 7 45.31 12.89 62.12
CA LEU A 7 44.66 13.91 61.27
C LEU A 7 45.18 13.93 59.82
N SER A 8 46.42 13.52 59.59
CA SER A 8 47.06 13.58 58.26
C SER A 8 46.49 12.57 57.27
N GLY A 9 45.97 11.43 57.74
CA GLY A 9 45.40 10.41 56.88
C GLY A 9 44.09 10.86 56.23
N VAL A 10 43.21 11.47 57.02
CA VAL A 10 41.89 11.93 56.54
C VAL A 10 42.04 13.03 55.50
N VAL A 11 42.94 13.99 55.73
CA VAL A 11 43.22 15.08 54.79
C VAL A 11 43.74 14.53 53.46
N THR A 12 44.59 13.50 53.49
CA THR A 12 45.15 12.89 52.27
C THR A 12 44.07 12.18 51.46
N ILE A 13 43.16 11.44 52.11
CA ILE A 13 42.06 10.73 51.42
C ILE A 13 41.10 11.72 50.75
N ILE A 14 40.72 12.79 51.45
CA ILE A 14 39.84 13.82 50.89
C ILE A 14 40.49 14.48 49.67
N LEU A 15 41.80 14.77 49.74
CA LEU A 15 42.55 15.38 48.65
C LEU A 15 42.63 14.44 47.42
N ILE A 16 42.82 13.13 47.63
CA ILE A 16 42.82 12.13 46.55
C ILE A 16 41.45 12.08 45.86
N VAL A 17 40.36 12.02 46.62
CA VAL A 17 38.99 11.98 46.05
C VAL A 17 38.70 13.23 45.22
N LEU A 18 39.08 14.41 45.73
CA LEU A 18 38.83 15.68 45.05
C LEU A 18 39.62 15.78 43.73
N ILE A 19 40.87 15.31 43.71
CA ILE A 19 41.69 15.28 42.48
C ILE A 19 41.10 14.28 41.47
N SER A 20 40.61 13.13 41.90
CA SER A 20 39.98 12.17 40.98
C SER A 20 38.69 12.70 40.34
N LEU A 21 37.85 13.43 41.08
CA LEU A 21 36.65 14.07 40.51
C LEU A 21 36.99 15.15 39.50
N ALA A 22 38.02 15.97 39.78
CA ALA A 22 38.50 16.98 38.84
C ALA A 22 39.04 16.36 37.54
N ALA A 23 39.77 15.25 37.64
CA ALA A 23 40.29 14.54 36.47
C ALA A 23 39.15 14.00 35.57
N ILE A 24 38.10 13.42 36.16
CA ILE A 24 36.92 12.94 35.43
C ILE A 24 36.23 14.10 34.69
N ALA A 25 36.07 15.25 35.34
CA ALA A 25 35.44 16.42 34.73
C ALA A 25 36.22 16.95 33.52
N ILE A 26 37.55 16.97 33.59
CA ILE A 26 38.43 17.42 32.49
C ILE A 26 38.35 16.45 31.30
N VAL A 27 38.38 15.14 31.56
CA VAL A 27 38.27 14.12 30.52
C VAL A 27 36.89 14.17 29.86
N TRP A 28 35.82 14.35 30.64
CA TRP A 28 34.46 14.50 30.13
C TRP A 28 34.29 15.74 29.24
N ALA A 29 34.89 16.88 29.62
CA ALA A 29 34.86 18.11 28.82
C ALA A 29 35.55 17.96 27.46
N ALA A 30 36.64 17.20 27.38
CA ALA A 30 37.33 16.92 26.13
C ALA A 30 36.55 15.95 25.23
N ILE A 31 35.99 14.89 25.83
CA ILE A 31 35.18 13.88 25.12
C ILE A 31 33.87 14.48 24.62
N SER A 32 33.21 15.34 25.41
CA SER A 32 31.94 15.97 25.04
C SER A 32 32.08 16.93 23.87
N GLY A 33 33.19 17.65 23.74
CA GLY A 33 33.48 18.50 22.58
C GLY A 33 33.65 17.70 21.29
N LEU A 34 34.29 16.52 21.38
CA LEU A 34 34.45 15.59 20.26
C LEU A 34 33.13 14.90 19.88
N LEU A 35 32.33 14.48 20.87
CA LEU A 35 30.98 13.93 20.62
C LEU A 35 30.07 15.00 19.99
N SER A 36 30.04 16.21 20.53
CA SER A 36 29.19 17.30 20.01
C SER A 36 29.57 17.72 18.59
N SER A 37 30.83 17.53 18.20
CA SER A 37 31.35 17.89 16.86
C SER A 37 31.32 16.72 15.87
N GLY A 38 31.33 15.46 16.34
CA GLY A 38 31.32 14.25 15.52
C GLY A 38 29.94 13.67 15.21
N ILE A 39 28.89 14.10 15.91
CA ILE A 39 27.51 13.59 15.71
C ILE A 39 26.79 14.28 14.52
N ASN A 40 27.31 15.40 14.02
CA ASN A 40 26.69 16.12 12.89
C ASN A 40 27.02 15.54 11.50
N SER A 41 27.71 14.40 11.38
CA SER A 41 28.15 13.88 10.07
C SER A 41 28.09 12.36 9.87
N ILE A 42 27.40 11.59 10.71
CA ILE A 42 27.24 10.12 10.56
C ILE A 42 25.86 9.74 11.14
N SER A 43 24.85 9.20 10.46
CA SER A 43 24.71 8.40 9.24
C SER A 43 23.39 8.77 8.52
N LEU A 44 23.46 9.12 7.24
CA LEU A 44 22.29 9.43 6.37
C LEU A 44 21.45 8.20 6.00
N GLY A 45 21.86 6.99 6.39
CA GLY A 45 21.13 5.75 6.07
C GLY A 45 19.92 5.47 6.96
N SER A 46 19.76 6.16 8.10
CA SER A 46 18.65 5.97 9.05
C SER A 46 17.62 7.10 9.06
N LEU A 47 17.69 8.03 8.10
CA LEU A 47 16.84 9.22 8.02
C LEU A 47 16.02 9.29 6.73
N SER A 48 16.07 8.28 5.86
CA SER A 48 15.27 8.25 4.64
C SER A 48 14.09 7.28 4.78
N VAL A 49 13.02 7.56 4.05
CA VAL A 49 11.91 6.61 3.89
C VAL A 49 12.43 5.36 3.18
N ASP A 50 12.23 4.18 3.77
CA ASP A 50 12.62 2.91 3.15
C ASP A 50 11.55 2.45 2.16
N MET A 51 11.93 2.36 0.87
CA MET A 51 11.06 1.94 -0.21
C MET A 51 11.79 0.98 -1.14
N VAL A 52 11.12 -0.11 -1.49
CA VAL A 52 11.68 -1.21 -2.28
C VAL A 52 10.77 -1.50 -3.47
N ILE A 53 11.37 -1.70 -4.64
CA ILE A 53 10.68 -2.20 -5.83
C ILE A 53 10.51 -3.72 -5.68
N LYS A 54 9.28 -4.21 -5.65
CA LYS A 54 8.97 -5.65 -5.58
C LYS A 54 9.05 -6.31 -6.95
N SER A 55 8.59 -5.62 -7.98
CA SER A 55 8.65 -6.09 -9.36
C SER A 55 8.61 -4.89 -10.31
N ALA A 56 9.26 -5.02 -11.46
CA ALA A 56 9.08 -4.12 -12.58
C ALA A 56 8.99 -4.93 -13.87
N SER A 57 8.08 -4.53 -14.76
CA SER A 57 7.96 -5.13 -16.10
C SER A 57 7.64 -4.03 -17.12
N ILE A 58 8.12 -4.20 -18.35
CA ILE A 58 7.87 -3.26 -19.44
C ILE A 58 7.08 -4.00 -20.51
N ASN A 59 5.93 -3.45 -20.90
CA ASN A 59 5.09 -4.05 -21.93
C ASN A 59 5.55 -3.69 -23.36
N SER A 60 4.92 -4.28 -24.37
CA SER A 60 5.23 -4.01 -25.79
C SER A 60 4.92 -2.57 -26.25
N THR A 61 4.19 -1.80 -25.45
CA THR A 61 3.91 -0.37 -25.69
C THR A 61 4.87 0.55 -24.92
N TYR A 62 5.91 0.00 -24.30
CA TYR A 62 6.89 0.73 -23.48
C TYR A 62 6.28 1.45 -22.27
N ILE A 63 5.20 0.89 -21.72
CA ILE A 63 4.67 1.28 -20.42
C ILE A 63 5.31 0.36 -19.39
N ALA A 64 6.06 0.92 -18.46
CA ALA A 64 6.64 0.20 -17.34
C ALA A 64 5.63 0.11 -16.19
N GLU A 65 5.27 -1.10 -15.77
CA GLU A 65 4.53 -1.38 -14.56
C GLU A 65 5.50 -1.68 -13.42
N VAL A 66 5.55 -0.81 -12.41
CA VAL A 66 6.49 -0.89 -11.27
C VAL A 66 5.72 -1.02 -9.96
N ARG A 67 5.85 -2.15 -9.27
CA ARG A 67 5.26 -2.38 -7.94
C ARG A 67 6.25 -1.97 -6.87
N VAL A 68 5.89 -1.00 -6.04
CA VAL A 68 6.74 -0.45 -4.99
C VAL A 68 6.06 -0.65 -3.63
N THR A 69 6.82 -1.10 -2.64
CA THR A 69 6.39 -1.21 -1.24
C THR A 69 7.17 -0.23 -0.39
N ARG A 70 6.49 0.47 0.52
CA ARG A 70 7.13 1.23 1.60
C ARG A 70 7.28 0.32 2.81
N ASN A 71 8.50 0.09 3.30
CA ASN A 71 8.72 -0.74 4.47
C ASN A 71 8.45 0.04 5.77
N VAL A 72 8.41 -0.67 6.90
CA VAL A 72 8.52 -0.05 8.24
C VAL A 72 9.96 0.38 8.49
N GLY A 73 10.15 1.63 8.92
CA GLY A 73 11.46 2.19 9.23
C GLY A 73 11.79 3.47 8.44
N GLY A 74 12.65 4.29 9.02
CA GLY A 74 12.96 5.64 8.52
C GLY A 74 12.24 6.74 9.31
N ILE A 75 12.01 7.90 8.69
CA ILE A 75 11.22 8.97 9.31
C ILE A 75 9.75 8.55 9.29
N ALA A 76 9.27 7.95 10.38
CA ALA A 76 7.90 7.44 10.50
C ALA A 76 6.82 8.49 10.21
N GLU A 77 7.12 9.77 10.45
CA GLU A 77 6.21 10.90 10.20
C GLU A 77 6.36 11.52 8.80
N ALA A 78 7.26 11.01 7.95
CA ALA A 78 7.47 11.58 6.62
C ALA A 78 6.29 11.23 5.70
N ASN A 79 5.62 12.27 5.21
CA ASN A 79 4.58 12.15 4.21
C ASN A 79 5.23 12.15 2.81
N VAL A 80 5.28 10.98 2.17
CA VAL A 80 5.83 10.82 0.81
C VAL A 80 4.85 11.43 -0.20
N THR A 81 5.19 12.57 -0.76
CA THR A 81 4.33 13.31 -1.69
C THR A 81 4.54 12.94 -3.15
N ALA A 82 5.70 12.37 -3.49
CA ALA A 82 6.01 11.92 -4.85
C ALA A 82 7.14 10.87 -4.84
N ILE A 83 7.33 10.18 -5.96
CA ILE A 83 8.48 9.29 -6.20
C ILE A 83 9.13 9.69 -7.52
N LYS A 84 10.45 9.77 -7.54
CA LYS A 84 11.24 9.82 -8.77
C LYS A 84 11.65 8.41 -9.15
N PHE A 85 11.22 7.99 -10.33
CA PHE A 85 11.68 6.77 -10.99
C PHE A 85 12.84 7.15 -11.91
N ILE A 86 13.99 6.56 -11.66
CA ILE A 86 15.21 6.74 -12.45
C ILE A 86 15.31 5.50 -13.34
N VAL A 87 15.14 5.68 -14.64
CA VAL A 87 15.16 4.59 -15.62
C VAL A 87 16.47 4.70 -16.38
N GLU A 88 17.23 3.61 -16.42
CA GLU A 88 18.56 3.56 -17.02
C GLU A 88 18.59 2.55 -18.18
N ASP A 89 19.10 2.99 -19.32
CA ASP A 89 19.54 2.13 -20.42
C ASP A 89 21.07 1.91 -20.34
N SER A 90 21.70 1.28 -21.34
CA SER A 90 23.16 1.05 -21.33
C SER A 90 24.04 2.32 -21.34
N LYS A 91 23.48 3.50 -21.64
CA LYS A 91 24.20 4.75 -21.93
C LYS A 91 23.61 5.98 -21.26
N ASN A 92 22.29 6.03 -21.05
CA ASN A 92 21.52 7.17 -20.61
C ASN A 92 20.67 6.83 -19.39
N SER A 93 20.23 7.87 -18.70
CA SER A 93 19.30 7.79 -17.58
C SER A 93 18.29 8.93 -17.71
N ASP A 94 17.02 8.66 -17.47
CA ASP A 94 15.95 9.66 -17.43
C ASP A 94 15.10 9.52 -16.16
N ILE A 95 14.46 10.61 -15.75
CA ILE A 95 13.75 10.71 -14.48
C ILE A 95 12.27 10.99 -14.70
N PHE A 96 11.42 10.06 -14.24
CA PHE A 96 9.97 10.20 -14.24
C PHE A 96 9.51 10.52 -12.82
N THR A 97 8.89 11.67 -12.61
CA THR A 97 8.32 12.03 -11.30
C THR A 97 6.83 11.71 -11.28
N VAL A 98 6.40 10.93 -10.30
CA VAL A 98 4.99 10.59 -10.08
C VAL A 98 4.54 11.15 -8.74
N ASP A 99 3.57 12.05 -8.79
CA ASP A 99 2.95 12.62 -7.58
C ASP A 99 2.01 11.61 -6.92
N ILE A 100 1.99 11.63 -5.59
CA ILE A 100 1.19 10.74 -4.76
C ILE A 100 0.28 11.60 -3.88
N PRO A 101 -0.89 12.03 -4.39
CA PRO A 101 -1.84 12.77 -3.60
C PRO A 101 -2.31 11.92 -2.41
N GLY A 102 -2.29 12.50 -1.21
CA GLY A 102 -2.67 11.80 0.03
C GLY A 102 -1.55 10.98 0.68
N GLY A 103 -0.35 10.92 0.09
CA GLY A 103 0.80 10.27 0.70
C GLY A 103 0.95 8.79 0.35
N PHE A 104 2.05 8.19 0.83
CA PHE A 104 2.33 6.75 0.72
C PHE A 104 2.51 6.15 2.13
N PRO A 105 1.48 5.49 2.71
CA PRO A 105 1.55 4.92 4.07
C PRO A 105 2.64 3.85 4.22
N GLU A 106 3.14 3.66 5.44
CA GLU A 106 4.05 2.54 5.75
C GLU A 106 3.38 1.20 5.49
N LEU A 107 4.17 0.20 5.08
CA LEU A 107 3.75 -1.15 4.67
C LEU A 107 2.82 -1.22 3.44
N ALA A 108 2.35 -0.09 2.93
CA ALA A 108 1.54 -0.07 1.73
C ALA A 108 2.37 -0.46 0.49
N THR A 109 1.71 -1.12 -0.46
CA THR A 109 2.25 -1.45 -1.78
C THR A 109 1.40 -0.80 -2.85
N ARG A 110 2.03 -0.14 -3.83
CA ARG A 110 1.35 0.52 -4.95
C ARG A 110 2.01 0.18 -6.27
N THR A 111 1.20 0.12 -7.32
CA THR A 111 1.66 -0.09 -8.70
C THR A 111 1.67 1.26 -9.43
N PHE A 112 2.77 1.57 -10.10
CA PHE A 112 2.96 2.77 -10.88
C PHE A 112 3.15 2.42 -12.35
N TYR A 113 2.60 3.25 -13.23
CA TYR A 113 2.70 3.10 -14.68
C TYR A 113 3.51 4.26 -15.24
N LEU A 114 4.65 3.96 -15.86
CA LEU A 114 5.55 4.94 -16.46
C LEU A 114 5.46 4.80 -17.98
N ASP A 115 5.01 5.86 -18.65
CA ASP A 115 5.05 5.93 -20.11
C ASP A 115 6.45 6.35 -20.57
N LEU A 116 7.29 5.36 -20.89
CA LEU A 116 8.70 5.59 -21.24
C LEU A 116 8.84 6.26 -22.60
N THR A 117 7.79 6.23 -23.45
CA THR A 117 7.81 6.87 -24.77
C THR A 117 7.96 8.39 -24.71
N LYS A 118 7.72 8.98 -23.53
CA LYS A 118 7.94 10.41 -23.27
C LYS A 118 9.42 10.78 -23.17
N SER A 119 10.31 9.82 -22.93
CA SER A 119 11.75 10.07 -22.93
C SER A 119 12.28 10.21 -24.35
N LEU A 120 13.07 11.25 -24.59
CA LEU A 120 13.75 11.48 -25.86
C LEU A 120 15.19 10.97 -25.87
N ILE A 121 15.69 10.50 -24.72
CA ILE A 121 17.09 10.12 -24.53
C ILE A 121 17.28 8.64 -24.24
N LEU A 122 16.25 7.94 -23.79
CA LEU A 122 16.32 6.50 -23.50
C LEU A 122 16.21 5.65 -24.77
N ASP A 123 17.06 4.63 -24.87
CA ASP A 123 16.88 3.52 -25.81
C ASP A 123 15.88 2.51 -25.20
N LEU A 124 14.62 2.62 -25.61
CA LEU A 124 13.51 1.83 -25.08
C LEU A 124 13.67 0.31 -25.28
N ASN A 125 14.58 -0.13 -26.16
CA ASN A 125 14.86 -1.54 -26.38
C ASN A 125 15.98 -2.09 -25.50
N ASP A 126 16.64 -1.24 -24.71
CA ASP A 126 17.81 -1.59 -23.90
C ASP A 126 17.70 -1.01 -22.48
N ILE A 127 16.48 -0.98 -21.95
CA ILE A 127 16.26 -0.60 -20.54
C ILE A 127 16.83 -1.69 -19.64
N GLN A 128 17.75 -1.31 -18.76
CA GLN A 128 18.48 -2.25 -17.91
C GLN A 128 17.98 -2.20 -16.48
N MET A 129 17.76 -1.00 -15.93
CA MET A 129 17.46 -0.82 -14.51
C MET A 129 16.39 0.25 -14.30
N ILE A 130 15.50 -0.01 -13.34
CA ILE A 130 14.59 0.99 -12.79
C ILE A 130 14.90 1.15 -11.32
N SER A 131 15.11 2.39 -10.89
CA SER A 131 15.37 2.75 -9.50
C SER A 131 14.39 3.79 -8.98
N ILE A 132 14.26 3.88 -7.67
CA ILE A 132 13.35 4.84 -7.02
C ILE A 132 14.06 5.73 -6.00
N ALA A 133 13.62 6.99 -5.93
CA ALA A 133 13.99 7.94 -4.90
C ALA A 133 12.72 8.67 -4.40
N PRO A 134 12.35 8.54 -3.12
CA PRO A 134 11.14 9.18 -2.59
C PRO A 134 11.32 10.69 -2.43
N ILE A 135 10.25 11.45 -2.63
CA ILE A 135 10.13 12.86 -2.24
C ILE A 135 9.14 12.94 -1.09
N TYR A 136 9.56 13.49 0.03
CA TYR A 136 8.73 13.56 1.23
C TYR A 136 8.82 14.91 1.91
N VAL A 137 7.78 15.22 2.67
CA VAL A 137 7.70 16.44 3.49
C VAL A 137 7.98 16.08 4.95
N THR A 138 8.93 16.76 5.55
CA THR A 138 9.20 16.71 6.99
C THR A 138 8.78 18.01 7.66
N ALA A 139 8.14 17.90 8.82
CA ALA A 139 7.86 19.03 9.68
C ALA A 139 9.14 19.45 10.42
N THR A 140 9.50 20.73 10.35
CA THR A 140 10.58 21.28 11.18
C THR A 140 10.06 21.65 12.57
N ARG A 141 10.93 21.65 13.58
CA ARG A 141 10.59 22.08 14.96
C ARG A 141 10.05 23.52 15.04
N ASN A 142 10.23 24.33 13.99
CA ASN A 142 9.76 25.71 13.92
C ASN A 142 8.46 25.87 13.10
N GLY A 143 7.79 24.77 12.73
CA GLY A 143 6.54 24.80 11.98
C GLY A 143 6.66 25.09 10.48
N GLY A 144 7.88 25.13 9.93
CA GLY A 144 8.10 25.14 8.49
C GLY A 144 8.07 23.73 7.91
N THR A 145 7.58 23.58 6.68
CA THR A 145 7.68 22.34 5.91
C THR A 145 8.93 22.36 5.04
N ILE A 146 9.69 21.27 5.04
CA ILE A 146 10.80 21.05 4.10
C ILE A 146 10.41 19.90 3.19
N ILE A 147 10.52 20.11 1.89
CA ILE A 147 10.41 19.07 0.88
C ILE A 147 11.82 18.54 0.63
N GLU A 148 12.06 17.28 0.95
CA GLU A 148 13.35 16.62 0.73
C GLU A 148 13.19 15.54 -0.33
N THR A 149 14.23 15.36 -1.15
CA THR A 149 14.37 14.17 -2.00
C THR A 149 15.29 13.21 -1.26
N GLY A 150 14.76 12.04 -0.92
CA GLY A 150 15.52 10.97 -0.29
C GLY A 150 16.59 10.39 -1.23
N PRO A 151 17.55 9.63 -0.69
CA PRO A 151 18.48 8.84 -1.49
C PRO A 151 17.72 7.79 -2.32
N GLN A 152 18.39 7.29 -3.36
CA GLN A 152 17.90 6.13 -4.12
C GLN A 152 17.77 4.93 -3.17
N SER A 153 16.55 4.45 -2.98
CA SER A 153 16.23 3.45 -1.94
C SER A 153 16.09 2.02 -2.48
N GLY A 154 15.97 1.85 -3.79
CA GLY A 154 15.91 0.53 -4.42
C GLY A 154 16.13 0.60 -5.93
N GLY A 155 16.73 -0.46 -6.49
CA GLY A 155 16.90 -0.69 -7.91
C GLY A 155 16.39 -2.08 -8.28
N TYR A 156 15.81 -2.21 -9.46
CA TYR A 156 15.31 -3.46 -10.03
C TYR A 156 15.88 -3.60 -11.44
N ASP A 157 16.63 -4.67 -11.68
CA ASP A 157 17.12 -5.02 -13.00
C ASP A 157 15.97 -5.58 -13.84
N VAL A 158 15.62 -4.88 -14.92
CA VAL A 158 14.53 -5.29 -15.82
C VAL A 158 15.02 -6.33 -16.84
N GLY A 159 16.35 -6.47 -16.98
CA GLY A 159 16.99 -7.46 -17.84
C GLY A 159 16.88 -7.08 -19.32
N GLY A 160 17.99 -6.60 -19.89
CA GLY A 160 18.07 -6.33 -21.33
C GLY A 160 17.90 -7.60 -22.17
N ASN A 161 17.02 -7.54 -23.18
CA ASN A 161 16.82 -8.47 -24.31
C ASN A 161 17.36 -9.90 -24.17
N ASN A 162 17.04 -10.58 -23.06
CA ASN A 162 17.16 -12.02 -23.03
C ASN A 162 15.88 -12.55 -23.67
N THR A 163 15.97 -12.99 -24.93
CA THR A 163 14.88 -13.59 -25.72
C THR A 163 14.35 -14.91 -25.14
N ASP A 164 14.84 -15.31 -23.96
CA ASP A 164 14.36 -16.44 -23.15
C ASP A 164 13.42 -15.98 -22.02
N TYR A 165 12.85 -14.77 -22.12
CA TYR A 165 11.71 -14.41 -21.29
C TYR A 165 10.48 -15.14 -21.83
N GLU A 166 10.27 -16.38 -21.39
CA GLU A 166 8.93 -16.96 -21.37
C GLU A 166 8.01 -15.92 -20.71
N PRO A 167 6.91 -15.48 -21.36
CA PRO A 167 5.95 -14.61 -20.69
C PRO A 167 5.65 -15.25 -19.33
N PRO A 168 5.63 -14.48 -18.22
CA PRO A 168 5.32 -15.04 -16.92
C PRO A 168 4.07 -15.87 -17.12
N PRO A 169 4.09 -17.17 -16.76
CA PRO A 169 2.98 -18.06 -17.04
C PRO A 169 1.71 -17.35 -16.61
N PRO A 170 0.69 -17.27 -17.49
CA PRO A 170 -0.52 -16.51 -17.23
C PRO A 170 -0.97 -16.89 -15.84
N PHE A 171 -1.02 -15.91 -14.91
CA PHE A 171 -1.16 -16.13 -13.46
C PHE A 171 -2.02 -17.37 -13.20
N GLU A 172 -1.35 -18.51 -13.00
CA GLU A 172 -2.03 -19.77 -12.75
C GLU A 172 -2.48 -19.61 -11.31
N GLY A 173 -3.69 -19.07 -11.17
CA GLY A 173 -4.37 -19.05 -9.91
C GLY A 173 -4.38 -20.47 -9.33
N CYS A 174 -4.45 -20.58 -8.02
CA CYS A 174 -4.42 -21.87 -7.37
C CYS A 174 -5.55 -22.78 -7.91
N THR A 175 -5.28 -24.07 -7.95
CA THR A 175 -6.23 -25.15 -8.20
C THR A 175 -6.49 -25.96 -6.93
N GLU A 176 -5.55 -25.94 -5.99
CA GLU A 176 -5.64 -26.63 -4.70
C GLU A 176 -5.05 -25.81 -3.55
N ASN A 177 -5.48 -26.09 -2.31
CA ASN A 177 -5.06 -25.35 -1.11
C ASN A 177 -3.54 -25.41 -0.86
N SER A 178 -2.89 -26.51 -1.26
CA SER A 178 -1.43 -26.71 -1.11
C SER A 178 -0.59 -25.69 -1.87
N GLU A 179 -1.13 -25.11 -2.94
CA GLU A 179 -0.45 -24.09 -3.75
C GLU A 179 -0.47 -22.71 -3.08
N CYS A 180 -1.37 -22.50 -2.12
CA CYS A 180 -1.55 -21.23 -1.41
C CYS A 180 -0.63 -21.04 -0.22
N GLY A 181 -0.05 -22.11 0.29
CA GLY A 181 0.78 -22.10 1.49
C GLY A 181 0.59 -23.38 2.30
N THR A 182 1.39 -23.50 3.35
CA THR A 182 1.26 -24.58 4.31
C THR A 182 0.57 -24.09 5.57
N ASP A 183 -0.50 -24.76 5.94
CA ASP A 183 -1.16 -24.58 7.23
C ASP A 183 -0.16 -24.62 8.39
N GLU A 184 -0.20 -23.62 9.26
CA GLU A 184 0.76 -23.47 10.34
C GLU A 184 0.09 -23.13 11.69
N TRP A 185 0.62 -23.73 12.75
CA TRP A 185 0.22 -23.38 14.12
C TRP A 185 0.94 -22.13 14.55
N ILE A 186 0.20 -21.21 15.16
CA ILE A 186 0.74 -19.94 15.60
C ILE A 186 1.24 -20.13 17.03
N LEU A 187 2.56 -20.22 17.20
CA LEU A 187 3.16 -20.46 18.50
C LEU A 187 2.90 -19.28 19.44
N GLY A 188 2.56 -19.59 20.71
CA GLY A 188 2.27 -18.57 21.73
C GLY A 188 0.85 -17.99 21.65
N SER A 189 0.00 -18.48 20.76
CA SER A 189 -1.40 -18.07 20.65
C SER A 189 -2.35 -18.96 21.46
N ASP A 190 -1.87 -19.57 22.54
CA ASP A 190 -2.66 -20.50 23.35
C ASP A 190 -3.68 -19.73 24.19
N ILE A 191 -4.92 -20.19 24.13
CA ILE A 191 -6.05 -19.59 24.82
C ILE A 191 -6.91 -20.67 25.47
N CYS A 192 -7.75 -20.29 26.42
CA CYS A 192 -8.70 -21.20 27.04
C CYS A 192 -10.07 -21.13 26.35
N ASN A 193 -10.74 -22.27 26.23
CA ASN A 193 -12.14 -22.29 25.79
C ASN A 193 -13.07 -21.65 26.85
N GLU A 194 -14.33 -21.37 26.47
CA GLU A 194 -15.30 -20.69 27.35
C GLU A 194 -15.50 -21.41 28.71
N ASP A 195 -15.48 -22.74 28.71
CA ASP A 195 -15.64 -23.56 29.92
C ASP A 195 -14.32 -23.78 30.70
N SER A 196 -13.20 -23.24 30.23
CA SER A 196 -11.86 -23.42 30.82
C SER A 196 -11.42 -24.89 30.98
N THR A 197 -11.93 -25.78 30.13
CA THR A 197 -11.62 -27.23 30.11
C THR A 197 -10.63 -27.63 29.02
N GLN A 198 -10.38 -26.75 28.04
CA GLN A 198 -9.52 -27.04 26.88
C GLN A 198 -8.61 -25.86 26.57
N ILE A 199 -7.39 -26.18 26.14
CA ILE A 199 -6.46 -25.24 25.51
C ILE A 199 -6.75 -25.25 24.01
N LEU A 200 -7.07 -24.08 23.47
CA LEU A 200 -7.20 -23.84 22.05
C LEU A 200 -5.94 -23.12 21.55
N ARG A 201 -5.51 -23.42 20.33
CA ARG A 201 -4.43 -22.69 19.64
C ARG A 201 -4.91 -22.24 18.28
N TYR A 202 -4.50 -21.06 17.86
CA TYR A 202 -4.78 -20.57 16.52
C TYR A 202 -3.92 -21.30 15.48
N LYS A 203 -4.57 -21.64 14.38
CA LYS A 203 -4.00 -22.26 13.21
C LYS A 203 -4.34 -21.36 12.02
N LYS A 204 -3.31 -21.01 11.27
CA LYS A 204 -3.40 -20.30 10.01
C LYS A 204 -3.59 -21.34 8.91
N GLU A 205 -4.66 -21.18 8.15
CA GLU A 205 -5.10 -22.13 7.13
C GLU A 205 -5.16 -21.43 5.78
N TYR A 206 -4.64 -22.07 4.75
CA TYR A 206 -4.65 -21.54 3.39
C TYR A 206 -5.68 -22.29 2.55
N GLN A 207 -6.55 -21.54 1.86
CA GLN A 207 -7.59 -22.10 1.02
C GLN A 207 -7.56 -21.47 -0.36
N CYS A 208 -7.57 -22.32 -1.38
CA CYS A 208 -7.83 -21.89 -2.74
C CYS A 208 -9.34 -21.73 -2.95
N VAL A 209 -9.78 -20.52 -3.29
CA VAL A 209 -11.19 -20.25 -3.59
C VAL A 209 -11.46 -20.24 -5.10
N ALA A 210 -12.73 -20.43 -5.46
CA ALA A 210 -13.17 -20.39 -6.85
C ALA A 210 -12.70 -19.10 -7.54
N GLY A 211 -11.99 -19.23 -8.66
CA GLY A 211 -11.31 -18.12 -9.34
C GLY A 211 -9.77 -18.17 -9.22
N GLY A 212 -9.22 -19.12 -8.46
CA GLY A 212 -7.78 -19.33 -8.36
C GLY A 212 -7.08 -18.35 -7.43
N PHE A 213 -7.81 -17.79 -6.47
CA PHE A 213 -7.26 -16.89 -5.47
C PHE A 213 -6.96 -17.65 -4.18
N CYS A 214 -5.79 -17.41 -3.63
CA CYS A 214 -5.42 -17.91 -2.31
C CYS A 214 -5.99 -17.01 -1.23
N GLN A 215 -6.78 -17.59 -0.33
CA GLN A 215 -7.26 -16.93 0.87
C GLN A 215 -6.58 -17.55 2.10
N GLU A 216 -6.27 -16.70 3.05
CA GLU A 216 -5.80 -17.11 4.37
C GLU A 216 -6.95 -16.96 5.37
N LYS A 217 -7.13 -17.96 6.23
CA LYS A 217 -8.08 -17.91 7.33
C LYS A 217 -7.41 -18.38 8.61
N THR A 218 -7.66 -17.66 9.70
CA THR A 218 -7.20 -18.07 11.03
C THR A 218 -8.36 -18.60 11.85
N THR A 219 -8.25 -19.84 12.30
CA THR A 219 -9.21 -20.57 13.13
C THR A 219 -8.52 -21.09 14.38
N HIS A 220 -9.26 -21.40 15.45
CA HIS A 220 -8.67 -22.01 16.63
C HIS A 220 -9.13 -23.46 16.78
N TYR A 221 -8.24 -24.32 17.24
CA TYR A 221 -8.50 -25.75 17.45
C TYR A 221 -8.08 -26.16 18.85
N SER A 222 -8.81 -27.10 19.45
CA SER A 222 -8.43 -27.72 20.71
C SER A 222 -7.17 -28.56 20.53
N ILE A 223 -6.10 -28.19 21.23
CA ILE A 223 -4.81 -28.90 21.21
C ILE A 223 -4.62 -29.78 22.45
N GLN A 224 -5.32 -29.48 23.54
CA GLN A 224 -5.24 -30.22 24.79
C GLN A 224 -6.54 -30.05 25.58
N THR A 225 -7.02 -31.12 26.20
CA THR A 225 -8.11 -31.08 27.19
C THR A 225 -7.49 -31.23 28.58
N CYS A 226 -7.84 -30.34 29.51
CA CYS A 226 -7.38 -30.38 30.89
C CYS A 226 -7.99 -31.57 31.63
N SER A 227 -7.27 -32.15 32.58
CA SER A 227 -7.81 -33.20 33.43
C SER A 227 -8.93 -32.68 34.34
N SER A 228 -9.70 -33.57 34.96
CA SER A 228 -10.83 -33.19 35.83
C SER A 228 -10.45 -32.36 37.06
N GLU A 229 -9.18 -32.32 37.43
CA GLU A 229 -8.64 -31.54 38.55
C GLU A 229 -7.92 -30.26 38.07
N GLU A 230 -7.81 -30.05 36.76
CA GLU A 230 -7.14 -28.91 36.16
C GLU A 230 -8.14 -27.97 35.51
N THR A 231 -7.82 -26.69 35.54
CA THR A 231 -8.52 -25.65 34.77
C THR A 231 -7.54 -25.01 33.81
N CYS A 232 -7.98 -24.75 32.58
CA CYS A 232 -7.21 -23.96 31.64
C CYS A 232 -7.10 -22.53 32.16
N TYR A 233 -5.87 -22.02 32.19
CA TYR A 233 -5.54 -20.65 32.56
C TYR A 233 -4.36 -20.14 31.72
N ALA A 234 -4.53 -18.99 31.06
CA ALA A 234 -3.52 -18.37 30.23
C ALA A 234 -2.93 -19.34 29.17
N GLY A 235 -3.78 -20.17 28.58
CA GLY A 235 -3.38 -21.17 27.60
C GLY A 235 -2.65 -22.39 28.17
N THR A 236 -2.71 -22.62 29.49
CA THR A 236 -2.08 -23.77 30.15
C THR A 236 -3.03 -24.46 31.14
N CYS A 237 -2.99 -25.80 31.23
CA CYS A 237 -3.76 -26.52 32.25
C CYS A 237 -3.03 -26.42 33.59
N THR A 238 -3.71 -25.92 34.63
CA THR A 238 -3.17 -25.79 35.98
C THR A 238 -4.12 -26.39 37.01
N THR A 239 -3.57 -27.11 37.99
CA THR A 239 -4.32 -27.64 39.14
C THR A 239 -4.56 -26.58 40.22
N ASN A 240 -3.78 -25.50 40.21
CA ASN A 240 -3.83 -24.47 41.24
C ASN A 240 -4.60 -23.27 40.73
N THR A 241 -5.76 -23.01 41.35
CA THR A 241 -6.45 -21.74 41.16
C THR A 241 -5.59 -20.64 41.73
N ILE A 242 -5.13 -19.73 40.88
CA ILE A 242 -4.34 -18.58 41.29
C ILE A 242 -5.25 -17.65 42.11
N ALA A 243 -4.90 -17.48 43.38
CA ALA A 243 -5.64 -16.61 44.29
C ALA A 243 -5.34 -15.14 43.97
N CYS A 244 -6.38 -14.32 43.86
CA CYS A 244 -6.26 -12.90 43.53
C CYS A 244 -7.17 -12.04 44.41
N SER A 245 -6.94 -10.74 44.39
CA SER A 245 -7.86 -9.70 44.83
C SER A 245 -8.15 -8.73 43.66
N PRO A 246 -9.23 -7.92 43.72
CA PRO A 246 -9.49 -6.91 42.71
C PRO A 246 -8.35 -5.89 42.54
N GLU A 247 -7.56 -5.65 43.60
CA GLU A 247 -6.48 -4.65 43.62
C GLU A 247 -5.19 -5.15 42.95
N ASN A 248 -4.98 -6.47 42.89
CA ASN A 248 -3.76 -7.07 42.33
C ASN A 248 -4.04 -7.95 41.10
N ALA A 249 -5.26 -7.90 40.54
CA ALA A 249 -5.67 -8.77 39.45
C ALA A 249 -4.72 -8.68 38.24
N THR A 250 -4.31 -7.48 37.82
CA THR A 250 -3.39 -7.31 36.69
C THR A 250 -2.00 -7.91 36.96
N GLU A 251 -1.48 -7.78 38.18
CA GLU A 251 -0.15 -8.29 38.55
C GLU A 251 -0.13 -9.82 38.70
N VAL A 252 -1.19 -10.38 39.29
CA VAL A 252 -1.25 -11.81 39.63
C VAL A 252 -1.85 -12.64 38.51
N CYS A 253 -2.90 -12.13 37.85
CA CYS A 253 -3.59 -12.85 36.80
C CYS A 253 -2.94 -12.61 35.42
N GLY A 254 -2.39 -11.43 35.19
CA GLY A 254 -1.78 -11.04 33.92
C GLY A 254 -2.42 -9.78 33.35
N GLU A 255 -1.78 -9.24 32.31
CA GLU A 255 -2.23 -8.05 31.62
C GLU A 255 -3.20 -8.39 30.49
N ASN A 256 -4.24 -7.57 30.34
CA ASN A 256 -5.16 -7.68 29.22
C ASN A 256 -4.40 -7.40 27.91
N LYS A 257 -4.67 -8.20 26.88
CA LYS A 257 -3.96 -8.08 25.60
C LYS A 257 -4.80 -8.57 24.44
N PHE A 258 -4.49 -8.07 23.25
CA PHE A 258 -5.01 -8.65 22.02
C PHE A 258 -4.37 -10.02 21.75
N VAL A 259 -5.18 -10.96 21.32
CA VAL A 259 -4.81 -12.33 20.98
C VAL A 259 -5.44 -12.73 19.65
N GLY A 260 -4.82 -13.70 18.96
CA GLY A 260 -5.25 -14.08 17.61
C GLY A 260 -4.92 -13.01 16.57
N PHE A 261 -5.65 -13.00 15.46
CA PHE A 261 -5.41 -12.09 14.34
C PHE A 261 -6.62 -11.17 14.17
N PRO A 262 -6.40 -9.92 13.74
CA PRO A 262 -7.48 -9.06 13.29
C PRO A 262 -8.29 -9.76 12.18
N GLN A 263 -9.61 -9.58 12.17
CA GLN A 263 -10.53 -10.10 11.17
C GLN A 263 -11.58 -9.06 10.80
N CYS A 264 -12.08 -9.12 9.56
CA CYS A 264 -13.23 -8.32 9.14
C CYS A 264 -14.52 -8.90 9.72
N TYR A 265 -15.31 -8.06 10.38
CA TYR A 265 -16.63 -8.37 10.89
C TYR A 265 -17.67 -7.53 10.14
N SER A 266 -18.51 -8.21 9.35
CA SER A 266 -19.36 -7.58 8.32
C SER A 266 -20.86 -7.52 8.65
N THR A 267 -21.28 -7.95 9.84
CA THR A 267 -22.71 -8.02 10.20
C THR A 267 -23.06 -7.28 11.48
N PRO A 268 -23.88 -6.20 11.42
CA PRO A 268 -24.29 -5.39 10.25
C PRO A 268 -23.27 -4.27 9.93
N PRO A 269 -23.37 -3.61 8.75
CA PRO A 269 -22.55 -2.43 8.44
C PRO A 269 -22.65 -1.36 9.55
N PRO A 270 -21.56 -0.64 9.88
CA PRO A 270 -20.29 -0.57 9.16
C PRO A 270 -19.41 -1.82 9.34
N GLU A 271 -18.59 -2.11 8.34
CA GLU A 271 -17.57 -3.15 8.44
C GLU A 271 -16.49 -2.71 9.45
N GLN A 272 -16.10 -3.63 10.32
CA GLN A 272 -15.17 -3.36 11.42
C GLN A 272 -14.05 -4.38 11.40
N ILE A 273 -12.86 -3.95 11.78
CA ILE A 273 -11.75 -4.84 12.09
C ILE A 273 -11.85 -5.18 13.56
N VAL A 274 -12.05 -6.45 13.88
CA VAL A 274 -12.11 -6.97 15.24
C VAL A 274 -10.98 -7.94 15.52
N GLN A 275 -10.55 -8.05 16.77
CA GLN A 275 -9.59 -9.06 17.20
C GLN A 275 -10.00 -9.59 18.57
N GLY A 276 -9.62 -10.83 18.85
CA GLY A 276 -9.77 -11.40 20.18
C GLY A 276 -9.01 -10.54 21.19
N TYR A 277 -9.66 -10.22 22.31
CA TYR A 277 -9.09 -9.50 23.42
C TYR A 277 -9.23 -10.35 24.67
N GLN A 278 -8.08 -10.75 25.19
CA GLN A 278 -7.96 -11.57 26.37
C GLN A 278 -8.00 -10.65 27.59
N GLU A 279 -9.03 -10.82 28.41
CA GLU A 279 -9.23 -10.09 29.65
C GLU A 279 -9.01 -11.00 30.85
N PHE A 280 -8.18 -10.54 31.78
CA PHE A 280 -7.96 -11.16 33.06
C PHE A 280 -8.74 -10.39 34.14
N SER A 281 -9.55 -11.10 34.90
CA SER A 281 -10.35 -10.53 35.99
C SER A 281 -10.27 -11.39 37.24
N CYS A 282 -10.42 -10.78 38.42
CA CYS A 282 -10.49 -11.51 39.67
C CYS A 282 -11.94 -11.72 40.09
N VAL A 283 -12.46 -12.94 39.99
CA VAL A 283 -13.85 -13.28 40.35
C VAL A 283 -13.84 -14.27 41.50
N ASN A 284 -14.46 -13.90 42.63
CA ASN A 284 -14.50 -14.72 43.85
C ASN A 284 -13.11 -15.14 44.35
N GLY A 285 -12.13 -14.24 44.25
CA GLY A 285 -10.74 -14.49 44.69
C GLY A 285 -9.95 -15.42 43.78
N LYS A 286 -10.45 -15.72 42.57
CA LYS A 286 -9.77 -16.56 41.58
C LYS A 286 -9.61 -15.81 40.26
N CYS A 287 -8.44 -15.96 39.64
CA CYS A 287 -8.22 -15.40 38.31
C CYS A 287 -9.15 -16.09 37.30
N LYS A 288 -9.85 -15.28 36.51
CA LYS A 288 -10.72 -15.70 35.42
C LYS A 288 -10.24 -15.03 34.15
N GLU A 289 -10.04 -15.83 33.13
CA GLU A 289 -9.76 -15.39 31.77
C GLU A 289 -11.08 -15.34 30.99
N THR A 290 -11.25 -14.33 30.14
CA THR A 290 -12.35 -14.27 29.18
C THR A 290 -11.83 -13.68 27.89
N ILE A 291 -12.28 -14.21 26.75
CA ILE A 291 -11.91 -13.68 25.44
C ILE A 291 -13.16 -13.07 24.83
N THR A 292 -13.08 -11.77 24.56
CA THR A 292 -14.14 -11.01 23.89
C THR A 292 -13.64 -10.55 22.53
N SER A 293 -14.54 -10.35 21.58
CA SER A 293 -14.20 -9.71 20.31
C SER A 293 -14.20 -8.20 20.53
N ASN A 294 -13.05 -7.54 20.39
CA ASN A 294 -12.95 -6.09 20.51
C ASN A 294 -12.66 -5.46 19.16
N ILE A 295 -13.23 -4.27 18.97
CA ILE A 295 -13.07 -3.47 17.77
C ILE A 295 -11.69 -2.81 17.81
N ILE A 296 -10.87 -3.07 16.80
CA ILE A 296 -9.61 -2.37 16.55
C ILE A 296 -9.89 -1.09 15.77
N GLU A 297 -10.66 -1.23 14.69
CA GLU A 297 -10.90 -0.15 13.74
C GLU A 297 -12.32 -0.27 13.16
N ILE A 298 -12.94 0.88 12.91
CA ILE A 298 -14.24 0.99 12.25
C ILE A 298 -13.97 1.62 10.89
N CYS A 299 -14.34 0.93 9.80
CA CYS A 299 -14.20 1.46 8.45
C CYS A 299 -15.15 2.66 8.28
N LYS A 300 -14.63 3.77 7.73
CA LYS A 300 -15.36 5.04 7.65
C LYS A 300 -15.91 5.26 6.25
N GLY A 301 -17.09 5.86 6.16
CA GLY A 301 -17.67 6.24 4.87
C GLY A 301 -18.03 5.03 4.02
N GLU A 302 -17.40 4.94 2.84
CA GLU A 302 -17.59 3.86 1.86
C GLU A 302 -16.50 2.78 1.96
N ASP A 303 -15.60 2.88 2.95
CA ASP A 303 -14.56 1.88 3.16
C ASP A 303 -15.17 0.54 3.56
N ILE A 304 -14.66 -0.51 2.93
CA ILE A 304 -14.94 -1.90 3.27
C ILE A 304 -13.70 -2.51 3.94
N CYS A 305 -13.91 -3.42 4.87
CA CYS A 305 -12.88 -4.27 5.41
C CYS A 305 -12.65 -5.45 4.47
N SER A 306 -11.43 -5.61 3.96
CA SER A 306 -11.06 -6.88 3.32
C SER A 306 -9.63 -7.28 3.62
N SER A 307 -9.37 -8.59 3.55
CA SER A 307 -8.11 -9.23 3.94
C SER A 307 -7.22 -9.48 2.73
N SER A 308 -7.19 -8.56 1.77
CA SER A 308 -6.54 -8.78 0.46
C SER A 308 -5.02 -8.99 0.52
N ALA A 309 -4.37 -8.58 1.62
CA ALA A 309 -2.94 -8.76 1.88
C ALA A 309 -2.62 -9.64 3.10
N GLY A 310 -3.55 -10.52 3.52
CA GLY A 310 -3.39 -11.38 4.70
C GLY A 310 -3.62 -10.68 6.05
N PHE A 311 -3.74 -9.35 6.05
CA PHE A 311 -4.23 -8.56 7.17
C PHE A 311 -5.50 -7.83 6.74
N PRO A 312 -6.55 -7.79 7.58
CA PRO A 312 -7.71 -6.98 7.28
C PRO A 312 -7.33 -5.50 7.34
N GLU A 313 -7.73 -4.76 6.33
CA GLU A 313 -7.60 -3.31 6.28
C GLU A 313 -8.92 -2.72 5.77
N CYS A 314 -9.22 -1.51 6.26
CA CYS A 314 -10.30 -0.71 5.70
C CYS A 314 -9.77 -0.03 4.43
N PHE A 315 -10.43 -0.26 3.30
CA PHE A 315 -10.11 0.44 2.07
C PHE A 315 -11.37 0.79 1.29
N THR A 316 -11.31 1.88 0.54
CA THR A 316 -12.35 2.22 -0.42
C THR A 316 -12.19 1.31 -1.63
N PRO A 317 -13.15 0.43 -1.94
CA PRO A 317 -13.06 -0.39 -3.13
C PRO A 317 -13.03 0.52 -4.35
N LEU A 318 -12.21 0.17 -5.35
CA LEU A 318 -12.22 0.88 -6.62
C LEU A 318 -13.63 0.73 -7.22
N GLU A 319 -14.27 1.84 -7.58
CA GLU A 319 -15.56 1.84 -8.26
C GLU A 319 -15.47 1.09 -9.60
N CYS A 320 -14.28 1.08 -10.20
CA CYS A 320 -14.02 0.46 -11.49
C CYS A 320 -12.58 -0.02 -11.62
N THR A 321 -12.37 -1.00 -12.49
CA THR A 321 -11.04 -1.44 -12.95
C THR A 321 -10.85 -1.20 -14.44
N LYS A 322 -11.96 -1.07 -15.17
CA LYS A 322 -12.03 -0.81 -16.60
C LYS A 322 -13.23 0.10 -16.90
N ASN A 323 -13.20 0.78 -18.05
CA ASN A 323 -14.27 1.71 -18.43
C ASN A 323 -15.66 1.06 -18.51
N SER A 324 -15.73 -0.24 -18.81
CA SER A 324 -17.00 -0.97 -18.84
C SER A 324 -17.67 -1.16 -17.47
N ASP A 325 -16.93 -0.96 -16.38
CA ASP A 325 -17.48 -1.03 -15.02
C ASP A 325 -18.26 0.27 -14.68
N CYS A 326 -18.00 1.35 -15.42
CA CYS A 326 -18.67 2.62 -15.26
C CYS A 326 -19.96 2.71 -16.08
N ILE A 327 -20.93 3.47 -15.58
CA ILE A 327 -22.14 3.83 -16.33
C ILE A 327 -21.79 4.67 -17.56
N LEU A 328 -22.63 4.63 -18.60
CA LEU A 328 -22.45 5.43 -19.83
C LEU A 328 -22.22 6.92 -19.51
N GLY A 329 -21.22 7.51 -20.16
CA GLY A 329 -20.79 8.91 -19.93
C GLY A 329 -19.77 9.08 -18.81
N LYS A 330 -19.33 7.98 -18.19
CA LYS A 330 -18.22 7.96 -17.24
C LYS A 330 -17.11 7.02 -17.71
N ILE A 331 -15.87 7.37 -17.41
CA ILE A 331 -14.69 6.55 -17.66
C ILE A 331 -14.00 6.21 -16.35
N CYS A 332 -13.32 5.06 -16.33
CA CYS A 332 -12.58 4.64 -15.18
C CYS A 332 -11.21 5.34 -15.17
N VAL A 333 -11.01 6.23 -14.20
CA VAL A 333 -9.73 6.93 -14.02
C VAL A 333 -9.26 6.67 -12.61
N GLN A 334 -8.12 5.98 -12.48
CA GLN A 334 -7.51 5.62 -11.20
C GLN A 334 -8.46 4.88 -10.24
N GLY A 335 -9.40 4.11 -10.80
CA GLY A 335 -10.36 3.32 -10.05
C GLY A 335 -11.60 4.05 -9.56
N SER A 336 -11.83 5.27 -10.03
CA SER A 336 -13.09 5.98 -9.85
C SER A 336 -13.76 6.25 -11.19
N CYS A 337 -15.09 6.15 -11.23
CA CYS A 337 -15.88 6.48 -12.41
C CYS A 337 -16.09 8.00 -12.48
N VAL A 338 -15.19 8.67 -13.19
CA VAL A 338 -15.26 10.12 -13.44
C VAL A 338 -16.07 10.37 -14.71
N ASN A 339 -16.72 11.53 -14.81
CA ASN A 339 -17.41 11.92 -16.04
C ASN A 339 -16.39 12.02 -17.18
N GLU A 340 -16.72 11.44 -18.32
CA GLU A 340 -15.96 11.64 -19.55
C GLU A 340 -16.11 13.10 -19.98
N GLU A 341 -15.00 13.84 -20.13
CA GLU A 341 -15.06 15.23 -20.57
C GLU A 341 -15.49 15.29 -22.03
N VAL A 342 -16.63 15.95 -22.27
CA VAL A 342 -17.15 16.15 -23.61
C VAL A 342 -16.38 17.31 -24.26
N GLU A 343 -15.46 16.98 -25.17
CA GLU A 343 -14.66 17.99 -25.87
C GLU A 343 -15.52 18.87 -26.79
N ILE A 344 -16.54 18.27 -27.43
CA ILE A 344 -17.48 18.98 -28.29
C ILE A 344 -18.87 18.33 -28.22
N SER A 345 -19.90 19.17 -28.15
CA SER A 345 -21.29 18.74 -28.33
C SER A 345 -21.94 19.53 -29.46
N GLY A 346 -22.89 18.90 -30.15
CA GLY A 346 -23.52 19.50 -31.32
C GLY A 346 -24.63 18.64 -31.91
N THR A 347 -25.23 19.17 -32.97
CA THR A 347 -26.25 18.46 -33.75
C THR A 347 -25.64 17.97 -35.06
N ILE A 348 -25.93 16.73 -35.43
CA ILE A 348 -25.60 16.22 -36.77
C ILE A 348 -26.48 16.92 -37.80
N ASN A 349 -25.85 17.48 -38.84
CA ASN A 349 -26.55 18.14 -39.93
C ASN A 349 -27.01 17.12 -40.99
N SER A 350 -26.11 16.24 -41.40
CA SER A 350 -26.38 15.17 -42.36
C SER A 350 -25.50 13.95 -42.11
N ILE A 351 -25.99 12.79 -42.55
CA ILE A 351 -25.29 11.49 -42.49
C ILE A 351 -25.18 10.91 -43.90
N TRP A 352 -24.04 10.30 -44.24
CA TRP A 352 -23.84 9.65 -45.54
C TRP A 352 -22.96 8.40 -45.46
N PRO A 353 -23.15 7.45 -46.39
CA PRO A 353 -24.39 7.28 -47.15
C PRO A 353 -25.57 6.99 -46.19
N PHE A 354 -26.78 7.44 -46.52
CA PHE A 354 -27.94 7.48 -45.62
C PHE A 354 -28.28 6.15 -44.91
N THR A 355 -27.84 5.02 -45.45
CA THR A 355 -28.10 3.68 -44.91
C THR A 355 -27.00 3.13 -44.02
N LEU A 356 -25.76 3.62 -44.19
CA LEU A 356 -24.62 3.14 -43.41
C LEU A 356 -24.24 4.12 -42.30
N GLY A 357 -24.46 5.43 -42.50
CA GLY A 357 -24.05 6.43 -41.52
C GLY A 357 -22.54 6.44 -41.28
N GLU A 358 -21.75 6.08 -42.29
CA GLU A 358 -20.28 6.01 -42.19
C GLU A 358 -19.66 7.40 -41.98
N TYR A 359 -20.32 8.45 -42.46
CA TYR A 359 -19.88 9.82 -42.34
C TYR A 359 -21.01 10.69 -41.80
N PHE A 360 -20.63 11.77 -41.12
CA PHE A 360 -21.56 12.84 -40.78
C PHE A 360 -20.86 14.20 -40.80
N ASP A 361 -21.62 15.26 -41.00
CA ASP A 361 -21.18 16.62 -40.73
C ASP A 361 -21.97 17.28 -39.61
N SER A 362 -21.39 18.34 -39.07
CA SER A 362 -22.06 19.24 -38.15
C SER A 362 -21.51 20.66 -38.31
N LEU A 363 -22.40 21.64 -38.16
CA LEU A 363 -22.03 23.06 -38.06
C LEU A 363 -21.15 23.36 -36.84
N ASN A 364 -21.18 22.49 -35.83
CA ASN A 364 -20.39 22.64 -34.62
C ASN A 364 -18.93 22.22 -34.83
N LEU A 365 -18.61 21.43 -35.87
CA LEU A 365 -17.25 20.99 -36.11
C LEU A 365 -16.32 22.15 -36.56
N PRO A 366 -15.06 22.19 -36.11
CA PRO A 366 -14.11 23.23 -36.48
C PRO A 366 -13.85 23.25 -37.99
N LYS A 367 -13.99 24.43 -38.60
CA LYS A 367 -13.82 24.63 -40.06
C LYS A 367 -12.41 25.06 -40.47
N ILE A 368 -11.60 25.51 -39.52
CA ILE A 368 -10.26 26.05 -39.78
C ILE A 368 -9.26 24.91 -39.74
N LYS A 369 -8.61 24.63 -40.88
CA LYS A 369 -7.60 23.58 -40.98
C LYS A 369 -6.49 23.77 -39.94
N GLY A 370 -6.26 22.73 -39.13
CA GLY A 370 -5.23 22.71 -38.09
C GLY A 370 -5.66 23.27 -36.73
N SER A 371 -6.92 23.65 -36.53
CA SER A 371 -7.39 24.12 -35.22
C SER A 371 -7.48 22.99 -34.19
N VAL A 372 -8.19 21.91 -34.52
CA VAL A 372 -8.39 20.72 -33.69
C VAL A 372 -8.64 19.55 -34.63
N ASN A 373 -8.01 18.40 -34.38
CA ASN A 373 -8.21 17.18 -35.15
C ASN A 373 -8.75 16.08 -34.22
N TYR A 374 -9.96 15.61 -34.48
CA TYR A 374 -10.62 14.59 -33.67
C TYR A 374 -10.28 13.15 -34.07
N VAL A 375 -9.34 12.91 -34.98
CA VAL A 375 -8.88 11.54 -35.27
C VAL A 375 -8.35 10.89 -34.00
N GLY A 376 -8.82 9.66 -33.71
CA GLY A 376 -8.53 8.93 -32.45
C GLY A 376 -9.64 9.07 -31.41
N HIS A 377 -10.34 10.20 -31.39
CA HIS A 377 -11.41 10.46 -30.43
C HIS A 377 -12.62 9.56 -30.70
N SER A 378 -13.49 9.42 -29.70
CA SER A 378 -14.73 8.66 -29.81
C SER A 378 -15.95 9.58 -29.80
N ILE A 379 -17.03 9.15 -30.44
CA ILE A 379 -18.30 9.87 -30.46
C ILE A 379 -19.46 8.95 -30.10
N ILE A 380 -20.42 9.51 -29.39
CA ILE A 380 -21.70 8.90 -29.04
C ILE A 380 -22.84 9.75 -29.61
N PHE A 381 -23.97 9.12 -29.95
CA PHE A 381 -25.15 9.78 -30.48
C PHE A 381 -26.36 9.62 -29.54
N PRO A 382 -26.45 10.45 -28.48
CA PRO A 382 -27.56 10.39 -27.54
C PRO A 382 -28.91 10.56 -28.25
N GLY A 383 -29.86 9.67 -27.96
CA GLY A 383 -31.20 9.68 -28.57
C GLY A 383 -31.29 9.00 -29.95
N SER A 384 -30.19 8.49 -30.49
CA SER A 384 -30.21 7.62 -31.67
C SER A 384 -30.39 6.15 -31.28
N THR A 385 -30.57 5.26 -32.26
CA THR A 385 -30.54 3.80 -32.05
C THR A 385 -29.14 3.23 -31.94
N GLU A 386 -28.09 4.01 -32.25
CA GLU A 386 -26.69 3.63 -32.08
C GLU A 386 -26.26 3.94 -30.65
N THR A 387 -25.94 2.88 -29.89
CA THR A 387 -25.57 2.97 -28.48
C THR A 387 -24.08 2.78 -28.25
N ARG A 388 -23.31 2.43 -29.29
CA ARG A 388 -21.85 2.24 -29.19
C ARG A 388 -21.12 3.58 -29.24
N CYS A 389 -19.98 3.66 -28.56
CA CYS A 389 -19.00 4.71 -28.82
C CYS A 389 -18.23 4.36 -30.12
N LEU A 390 -18.29 5.25 -31.10
CA LEU A 390 -17.66 5.05 -32.41
C LEU A 390 -16.37 5.87 -32.50
N SER A 391 -15.25 5.24 -32.84
CA SER A 391 -13.99 5.96 -33.03
C SER A 391 -13.96 6.72 -34.35
N ILE A 392 -13.44 7.94 -34.30
CA ILE A 392 -13.25 8.85 -35.42
C ILE A 392 -11.99 8.45 -36.18
N ARG A 393 -12.15 7.99 -37.42
CA ARG A 393 -11.03 7.55 -38.30
C ARG A 393 -10.47 8.68 -39.13
N GLU A 394 -11.35 9.56 -39.59
CA GLU A 394 -11.00 10.65 -40.48
C GLU A 394 -11.74 11.90 -40.05
N PHE A 395 -11.03 13.03 -40.04
CA PHE A 395 -11.58 14.34 -39.83
C PHE A 395 -11.17 15.23 -41.00
N VAL A 396 -12.14 15.72 -41.76
CA VAL A 396 -11.89 16.49 -42.99
C VAL A 396 -12.46 17.89 -42.84
N TYR A 397 -11.57 18.87 -42.95
CA TYR A 397 -11.94 20.29 -43.00
C TYR A 397 -12.53 20.64 -44.37
N PRO A 398 -13.47 21.60 -44.43
CA PRO A 398 -14.06 22.05 -45.67
C PRO A 398 -13.02 22.74 -46.56
N ASN A 399 -13.14 22.56 -47.88
CA ASN A 399 -12.30 23.25 -48.86
C ASN A 399 -12.75 24.70 -49.14
N LEU A 400 -14.00 25.04 -48.80
CA LEU A 400 -14.60 26.36 -48.94
C LEU A 400 -15.29 26.76 -47.63
N THR A 401 -15.36 28.06 -47.34
CA THR A 401 -15.94 28.57 -46.08
C THR A 401 -17.42 28.24 -45.87
N ALA A 402 -18.15 27.91 -46.94
CA ALA A 402 -19.57 27.54 -46.88
C ALA A 402 -19.81 26.07 -46.50
N ASP A 403 -18.82 25.20 -46.66
CA ASP A 403 -18.98 23.78 -46.40
C ASP A 403 -18.79 23.46 -44.90
N ASN A 404 -19.31 22.32 -44.46
CA ASN A 404 -19.08 21.81 -43.11
C ASN A 404 -17.86 20.87 -43.10
N SER A 405 -17.17 20.82 -41.97
CA SER A 405 -16.25 19.70 -41.71
C SER A 405 -17.07 18.43 -41.56
N TYR A 406 -16.48 17.31 -41.95
CA TYR A 406 -17.12 16.01 -41.77
C TYR A 406 -16.18 15.01 -41.12
N ILE A 407 -16.80 14.05 -40.46
CA ILE A 407 -16.14 12.95 -39.75
C ILE A 407 -16.48 11.65 -40.46
N ARG A 408 -15.49 10.75 -40.54
CA ARG A 408 -15.70 9.35 -40.90
C ARG A 408 -15.60 8.47 -39.66
N LEU A 409 -16.64 7.70 -39.44
CA LEU A 409 -16.79 6.71 -38.38
C LEU A 409 -16.41 5.32 -38.90
N ASN A 410 -15.96 4.46 -37.98
CA ASN A 410 -15.66 3.08 -38.32
C ASN A 410 -16.92 2.19 -38.25
N ILE A 411 -17.27 1.46 -39.31
CA ILE A 411 -18.25 0.35 -39.23
C ILE A 411 -17.78 -0.83 -40.10
N PRO A 412 -17.64 -2.07 -39.58
CA PRO A 412 -17.17 -2.49 -38.25
C PRO A 412 -15.89 -3.37 -38.35
N ASP A 413 -15.15 -3.53 -37.26
CA ASP A 413 -14.76 -4.89 -36.86
C ASP A 413 -15.70 -5.25 -35.71
N THR A 414 -16.57 -6.23 -35.93
CA THR A 414 -17.67 -6.60 -35.04
C THR A 414 -17.27 -7.18 -33.68
N GLN A 415 -16.05 -6.93 -33.18
CA GLN A 415 -15.56 -7.47 -31.91
C GLN A 415 -14.53 -6.57 -31.23
N ILE A 416 -14.76 -5.26 -31.13
CA ILE A 416 -14.03 -4.48 -30.12
C ILE A 416 -14.91 -4.50 -28.86
N PRO A 417 -14.65 -5.36 -27.87
CA PRO A 417 -15.24 -5.20 -26.55
C PRO A 417 -14.90 -3.78 -26.05
N HIS A 418 -15.71 -3.26 -25.15
CA HIS A 418 -15.69 -1.88 -24.64
C HIS A 418 -14.34 -1.36 -24.06
N THR A 419 -13.25 -2.12 -24.20
CA THR A 419 -11.93 -1.95 -23.61
C THR A 419 -10.92 -1.19 -24.46
N ASP A 420 -11.07 -1.06 -25.78
CA ASP A 420 -9.94 -0.63 -26.64
C ASP A 420 -10.14 0.73 -27.35
N ALA A 421 -11.14 1.52 -26.95
CA ALA A 421 -11.37 2.86 -27.52
C ALA A 421 -10.59 3.98 -26.79
N GLN A 422 -9.39 3.70 -26.29
CA GLN A 422 -8.47 4.71 -25.76
C GLN A 422 -7.33 4.99 -26.76
N LYS A 423 -7.47 6.10 -27.49
CA LYS A 423 -6.35 6.95 -27.91
C LYS A 423 -6.79 8.40 -28.05
#